data_AF-A0A1Q6UHD8-F1
#
_entry.id   AF-A0A1Q6UHD8-F1
#
_cell.length_a   1.000
_cell.length_b   1.000
_cell.length_c   1.000
_cell.angle_alpha   90.00
_cell.angle_beta   90.00
_cell.angle_gamma   90.00
#
_symmetry.space_group_name_H-M   'P 1'
#
loop_
_entity.id
_entity.type
_entity.pdbx_description
1 polymer ?
#
loop_
_entity_poly.entity_id
_entity_poly.type
_entity_poly.pdbx_seq_one_letter_code
_entity_poly.pdbx_strand_id
1 'polypeptide(L)'
;MKKSGFAGRIFLPRYFCPEAARAAGEICETEFFEDLPSEKSPRFETLRARAGDAVMAVNFFGLRDMGIWSGWKLRNPGAILVQNSSHAPFSPRAQGADFAFGSLRKWLPLPDGGFAEAENPSEIFARPASSMPDFSADFLAASAARSRGSGWEEFAEKLFYAAEAKISARKKPGRMGAYSFETLARLDIEKLAQRRFAAIRAFSDAARGNGFFEELTFAGGRAPDIFSACCPVLKFRNPRVRDAVYAKLREKKMFAPIYWGGFGEAGSPAARAESATLMCVPPHFADSESEAEGFCEFILGLCAGA
;
A
#
# COMPACT_ATOMS: atom_id res chain seq x y z
N MET A 1 16.95 25.55 -22.68
CA MET A 1 16.22 24.34 -23.10
C MET A 1 15.18 24.02 -22.03
N LYS A 2 13.87 24.18 -22.31
CA LYS A 2 12.84 23.54 -21.49
C LYS A 2 13.04 22.03 -21.66
N LYS A 3 13.34 21.29 -20.58
CA LYS A 3 13.30 19.82 -20.64
C LYS A 3 11.90 19.46 -21.13
N SER A 4 11.79 18.83 -22.30
CA SER A 4 10.51 18.31 -22.78
C SER A 4 9.99 17.35 -21.72
N GLY A 5 8.80 17.63 -21.19
CA GLY A 5 8.14 16.75 -20.22
C GLY A 5 7.79 15.39 -20.83
N PHE A 6 7.29 14.48 -20.00
CA PHE A 6 6.70 13.23 -20.47
C PHE A 6 5.53 13.55 -21.42
N ALA A 7 5.57 13.00 -22.64
CA ALA A 7 4.60 13.28 -23.71
C ALA A 7 3.69 12.07 -24.03
N GLY A 8 3.90 10.93 -23.37
CA GLY A 8 3.04 9.75 -23.49
C GLY A 8 1.85 9.80 -22.54
N ARG A 9 1.03 8.76 -22.59
CA ARG A 9 -0.07 8.53 -21.64
C ARG A 9 0.41 7.66 -20.49
N ILE A 10 -0.21 7.77 -19.33
CA ILE A 10 -0.01 6.85 -18.22
C ILE A 10 -1.21 5.93 -18.04
N PHE A 11 -0.97 4.62 -18.02
CA PHE A 11 -1.97 3.61 -17.72
C PHE A 11 -1.93 3.25 -16.23
N LEU A 12 -3.05 3.44 -15.54
CA LEU A 12 -3.23 3.10 -14.14
C LEU A 12 -4.21 1.93 -13.96
N PRO A 13 -4.05 1.07 -12.93
CA PRO A 13 -5.08 0.12 -12.56
C PRO A 13 -6.42 0.81 -12.24
N ARG A 14 -7.54 0.17 -12.57
CA ARG A 14 -8.86 0.63 -12.11
C ARG A 14 -9.08 0.47 -10.61
N TYR A 15 -8.42 -0.50 -9.97
CA TYR A 15 -8.31 -0.58 -8.53
C TYR A 15 -7.08 0.21 -8.07
N PHE A 16 -7.22 1.53 -7.89
CA PHE A 16 -6.10 2.40 -7.53
C PHE A 16 -6.54 3.57 -6.66
N CYS A 17 -5.58 4.20 -5.98
CA CYS A 17 -5.84 5.36 -5.13
C CYS A 17 -6.41 6.54 -5.95
N PRO A 18 -7.63 7.03 -5.66
CA PRO A 18 -8.24 8.11 -6.41
C PRO A 18 -7.41 9.40 -6.37
N GLU A 19 -6.78 9.72 -5.23
CA GLU A 19 -5.93 10.90 -5.12
C GLU A 19 -4.68 10.80 -5.99
N ALA A 20 -4.06 9.61 -6.05
CA ALA A 20 -2.89 9.38 -6.91
C ALA A 20 -3.26 9.42 -8.40
N ALA A 21 -4.41 8.85 -8.78
CA ALA A 21 -4.92 8.95 -10.15
C ALA A 21 -5.20 10.39 -10.56
N ARG A 22 -5.83 11.18 -9.68
CA ARG A 22 -6.06 12.61 -9.90
C ARG A 22 -4.75 13.38 -10.06
N ALA A 23 -3.76 13.12 -9.20
CA ALA A 23 -2.45 13.77 -9.29
C ALA A 23 -1.70 13.42 -10.58
N ALA A 24 -1.83 12.19 -11.08
CA ALA A 24 -1.28 11.80 -12.38
C ALA A 24 -1.97 12.53 -13.54
N GLY A 25 -3.31 12.66 -13.49
CA GLY A 25 -4.10 13.40 -14.48
C GLY A 25 -3.81 14.91 -14.53
N GLU A 26 -3.26 15.49 -13.47
CA GLU A 26 -2.76 16.88 -13.48
C GLU A 26 -1.44 17.03 -14.27
N ILE A 27 -0.74 15.92 -14.55
CA ILE A 27 0.60 15.92 -15.17
C ILE A 27 0.56 15.42 -16.61
N CYS A 28 -0.20 14.36 -16.89
CA CYS A 28 -0.30 13.77 -18.23
C CYS A 28 -1.65 13.07 -18.44
N GLU A 29 -1.94 12.77 -19.71
CA GLU A 29 -3.13 11.99 -20.08
C GLU A 29 -3.11 10.63 -19.37
N THR A 30 -4.21 10.28 -18.72
CA THR A 30 -4.34 9.09 -17.89
C THR A 30 -5.39 8.15 -18.47
N GLU A 31 -4.99 6.91 -18.70
CA GLU A 31 -5.82 5.80 -19.17
C GLU A 31 -5.87 4.71 -18.11
N PHE A 32 -6.84 3.78 -18.21
CA PHE A 32 -7.02 2.75 -17.20
C PHE A 32 -7.09 1.34 -17.76
N PHE A 33 -6.59 0.37 -16.99
CA PHE A 33 -6.68 -1.06 -17.28
C PHE A 33 -7.17 -1.83 -16.04
N GLU A 34 -7.69 -3.04 -16.24
CA GLU A 34 -8.16 -3.88 -15.14
C GLU A 34 -6.98 -4.63 -14.49
N ASP A 35 -6.78 -4.40 -13.20
CA ASP A 35 -5.83 -5.12 -12.36
C ASP A 35 -6.37 -5.11 -10.92
N LEU A 36 -6.61 -6.30 -10.38
CA LEU A 36 -7.23 -6.50 -9.07
C LEU A 36 -6.27 -7.23 -8.12
N PRO A 37 -6.23 -6.89 -6.81
CA PRO A 37 -5.34 -7.52 -5.82
C PRO A 37 -5.55 -9.02 -5.65
N SER A 38 -6.81 -9.49 -5.71
CA SER A 38 -7.12 -10.92 -5.56
C SER A 38 -6.81 -11.76 -6.80
N GLU A 39 -6.65 -11.14 -7.97
CA GLU A 39 -6.30 -11.86 -9.20
C GLU A 39 -4.80 -12.16 -9.24
N LYS A 40 -4.40 -13.25 -9.91
CA LYS A 40 -2.98 -13.63 -10.04
C LYS A 40 -2.21 -12.75 -11.03
N SER A 41 -2.89 -12.21 -12.04
CA SER A 41 -2.30 -11.37 -13.09
C SER A 41 -3.20 -10.17 -13.36
N PRO A 42 -2.63 -9.03 -13.78
CA PRO A 42 -3.40 -8.00 -14.47
C PRO A 42 -4.10 -8.59 -15.71
N ARG A 43 -5.23 -7.99 -16.07
CA ARG A 43 -5.94 -8.29 -17.32
C ARG A 43 -5.30 -7.53 -18.47
N PHE A 44 -4.17 -8.03 -18.94
CA PHE A 44 -3.36 -7.38 -19.98
C PHE A 44 -4.12 -7.15 -21.29
N GLU A 45 -5.17 -7.92 -21.56
CA GLU A 45 -6.09 -7.71 -22.66
C GLU A 45 -6.92 -6.43 -22.54
N THR A 46 -6.93 -5.75 -21.39
CA THR A 46 -7.53 -4.42 -21.23
C THR A 46 -6.49 -3.30 -21.30
N LEU A 47 -5.20 -3.64 -21.23
CA LEU A 47 -4.09 -2.71 -21.34
C LEU A 47 -3.74 -2.46 -22.81
N ARG A 48 -3.84 -1.21 -23.25
CA ARG A 48 -3.62 -0.77 -24.65
C ARG A 48 -2.48 0.24 -24.78
N ALA A 49 -1.42 0.02 -24.01
CA ALA A 49 -0.22 0.84 -24.04
C ALA A 49 0.57 0.63 -25.34
N ARG A 50 1.18 1.71 -25.85
CA ARG A 50 2.07 1.70 -27.01
C ARG A 50 3.49 2.07 -26.57
N ALA A 51 4.44 1.99 -27.50
CA ALA A 51 5.78 2.50 -27.25
C ALA A 51 5.73 3.99 -26.86
N GLY A 52 6.44 4.38 -25.81
CA GLY A 52 6.44 5.72 -25.23
C GLY A 52 5.35 5.96 -24.18
N ASP A 53 4.32 5.11 -24.07
CA ASP A 53 3.36 5.19 -22.96
C ASP A 53 3.97 4.62 -21.67
N ALA A 54 3.54 5.15 -20.53
CA ALA A 54 3.88 4.65 -19.20
C ALA A 54 2.80 3.70 -18.68
N VAL A 55 3.19 2.65 -17.97
CA VAL A 55 2.29 1.68 -17.33
C VAL A 55 2.66 1.52 -15.86
N MET A 56 1.68 1.74 -14.99
CA MET A 56 1.84 1.59 -13.55
C MET A 56 1.63 0.14 -13.13
N ALA A 57 2.72 -0.54 -12.80
CA ALA A 57 2.70 -1.86 -12.18
C ALA A 57 2.62 -1.73 -10.66
N VAL A 58 1.55 -2.22 -10.05
CA VAL A 58 1.34 -2.07 -8.60
C VAL A 58 1.54 -3.41 -7.89
N ASN A 59 2.41 -3.41 -6.87
CA ASN A 59 2.45 -4.53 -5.93
C ASN A 59 1.40 -4.31 -4.83
N PHE A 60 0.14 -4.66 -5.12
CA PHE A 60 -0.97 -4.47 -4.18
C PHE A 60 -0.77 -5.28 -2.91
N PHE A 61 -0.49 -4.60 -1.80
CA PHE A 61 -0.35 -5.21 -0.47
C PHE A 61 0.73 -6.29 -0.39
N GLY A 62 1.67 -6.31 -1.35
CA GLY A 62 2.65 -7.39 -1.44
C GLY A 62 2.16 -8.69 -2.06
N LEU A 63 0.95 -8.69 -2.64
CA LEU A 63 0.30 -9.89 -3.19
C LEU A 63 0.73 -10.23 -4.61
N ARG A 64 1.36 -9.29 -5.32
CA ARG A 64 1.67 -9.43 -6.75
C ARG A 64 3.06 -10.04 -6.91
N ASP A 65 3.12 -11.15 -7.63
CA ASP A 65 4.38 -11.60 -8.23
C ASP A 65 4.78 -10.63 -9.35
N MET A 66 5.86 -9.88 -9.11
CA MET A 66 6.36 -8.89 -10.05
C MET A 66 7.04 -9.51 -11.28
N GLY A 67 7.31 -10.81 -11.28
CA GLY A 67 7.75 -11.57 -12.46
C GLY A 67 6.77 -11.49 -13.63
N ILE A 68 5.47 -11.37 -13.36
CA ILE A 68 4.43 -11.19 -14.37
C ILE A 68 4.64 -9.87 -15.14
N TRP A 69 5.00 -8.80 -14.43
CA TRP A 69 5.32 -7.51 -15.02
C TRP A 69 6.67 -7.52 -15.74
N SER A 70 7.66 -8.27 -15.25
CA SER A 70 8.91 -8.54 -15.99
C SER A 70 8.62 -9.15 -17.36
N GLY A 71 7.78 -10.18 -17.41
CA GLY A 71 7.37 -10.83 -18.64
C GLY A 71 6.60 -9.90 -19.59
N TRP A 72 5.76 -9.02 -19.04
CA TRP A 72 5.06 -8.00 -19.82
C TRP A 72 6.03 -6.98 -20.44
N LYS A 73 7.00 -6.46 -19.66
CA LYS A 73 8.00 -5.50 -20.15
C LYS A 73 8.88 -6.12 -21.23
N LEU A 74 9.29 -7.37 -21.09
CA LEU A 74 10.07 -8.08 -22.11
C LEU A 74 9.36 -8.12 -23.47
N ARG A 75 8.03 -8.29 -23.48
CA ARG A 75 7.23 -8.28 -24.71
C ARG A 75 6.88 -6.88 -25.21
N ASN A 76 7.04 -5.85 -24.39
CA ASN A 76 6.69 -4.47 -24.68
C ASN A 76 7.88 -3.53 -24.38
N PRO A 77 9.05 -3.72 -25.01
CA PRO A 77 10.27 -3.02 -24.62
C PRO A 77 10.18 -1.49 -24.79
N GLY A 78 9.33 -1.02 -25.72
CA GLY A 78 9.12 0.40 -25.96
C GLY A 78 8.22 1.10 -24.94
N ALA A 79 7.49 0.37 -24.08
CA ALA A 79 6.66 0.98 -23.04
C ALA A 79 7.49 1.28 -21.79
N ILE A 80 7.16 2.33 -21.05
CA ILE A 80 7.82 2.72 -19.80
C ILE A 80 7.10 2.04 -18.64
N LEU A 81 7.75 1.10 -17.97
CA LEU A 81 7.19 0.39 -16.82
C LEU A 81 7.58 1.13 -15.53
N VAL A 82 6.56 1.63 -14.81
CA VAL A 82 6.70 2.32 -13.53
C VAL A 82 6.15 1.42 -12.43
N GLN A 83 6.99 0.98 -11.50
CA GLN A 83 6.58 0.15 -10.38
C GLN A 83 6.18 1.00 -9.17
N ASN A 84 4.99 0.74 -8.63
CA ASN A 84 4.55 1.24 -7.33
C ASN A 84 4.68 0.14 -6.27
N SER A 85 5.67 0.31 -5.42
CA SER A 85 6.03 -0.56 -4.29
C SER A 85 5.57 -0.01 -2.95
N SER A 86 4.59 0.90 -2.92
CA SER A 86 4.20 1.57 -1.65
C SER A 86 3.71 0.62 -0.56
N HIS A 87 3.27 -0.60 -0.88
CA HIS A 87 2.86 -1.59 0.11
C HIS A 87 3.93 -2.67 0.35
N ALA A 88 4.94 -2.77 -0.50
CA ALA A 88 6.04 -3.72 -0.38
C ALA A 88 7.35 -3.07 -0.89
N PRO A 89 7.89 -2.09 -0.15
CA PRO A 89 9.03 -1.28 -0.60
C PRO A 89 10.32 -2.09 -0.76
N PHE A 90 10.44 -3.21 -0.05
CA PHE A 90 11.64 -4.07 -0.04
C PHE A 90 11.45 -5.38 -0.81
N SER A 91 10.28 -5.61 -1.42
CA SER A 91 10.03 -6.82 -2.22
C SER A 91 10.82 -6.81 -3.53
N PRO A 92 11.08 -7.98 -4.13
CA PRO A 92 11.64 -8.06 -5.47
C PRO A 92 10.89 -7.19 -6.49
N ARG A 93 11.65 -6.58 -7.41
CA ARG A 93 11.12 -5.72 -8.47
C ARG A 93 10.84 -6.48 -9.75
N ALA A 94 10.00 -5.92 -10.60
CA ALA A 94 9.89 -6.33 -11.98
C ALA A 94 11.23 -6.04 -12.69
N GLN A 95 11.80 -7.06 -13.31
CA GLN A 95 12.99 -6.94 -14.12
C GLN A 95 12.69 -6.07 -15.34
N GLY A 96 13.56 -5.11 -15.63
CA GLY A 96 13.38 -4.15 -16.71
C GLY A 96 12.40 -3.01 -16.40
N ALA A 97 11.87 -2.90 -15.18
CA ALA A 97 11.12 -1.70 -14.78
C ALA A 97 12.03 -0.47 -14.86
N ASP A 98 11.60 0.54 -15.62
CA ASP A 98 12.36 1.77 -15.88
C ASP A 98 12.39 2.67 -14.63
N PHE A 99 11.29 2.67 -13.87
CA PHE A 99 11.15 3.42 -12.62
C PHE A 99 10.55 2.55 -11.53
N ALA A 100 10.91 2.80 -10.28
CA ALA A 100 10.20 2.27 -9.12
C ALA A 100 10.06 3.36 -8.05
N PHE A 101 8.97 3.35 -7.31
CA PHE A 101 8.78 4.25 -6.18
C PHE A 101 7.94 3.59 -5.10
N GLY A 102 8.05 4.09 -3.88
CA GLY A 102 7.24 3.58 -2.78
C GLY A 102 7.28 4.47 -1.55
N SER A 103 6.24 4.36 -0.75
CA SER A 103 6.13 4.98 0.56
C SER A 103 6.79 4.12 1.63
N LEU A 104 7.79 4.65 2.33
CA LEU A 104 8.44 3.95 3.44
C LEU A 104 7.58 3.98 4.70
N ARG A 105 6.85 5.08 4.97
CA ARG A 105 6.00 5.24 6.18
C ARG A 105 4.85 4.24 6.31
N LYS A 106 4.52 3.54 5.22
CA LYS A 106 3.45 2.51 5.22
C LYS A 106 3.96 1.16 5.70
N TRP A 107 5.27 0.95 5.64
CA TRP A 107 5.91 -0.30 5.99
C TRP A 107 6.85 -0.12 7.19
N LEU A 108 7.41 1.07 7.42
CA LEU A 108 8.31 1.34 8.54
C LEU A 108 7.68 2.31 9.54
N PRO A 109 8.10 2.27 10.81
CA PRO A 109 7.69 3.22 11.84
C PRO A 109 8.38 4.58 11.64
N LEU A 110 8.16 5.19 10.48
CA LEU A 110 8.74 6.47 10.07
C LEU A 110 7.61 7.49 9.86
N PRO A 111 7.76 8.73 10.35
CA PRO A 111 6.73 9.76 10.17
C PRO A 111 6.66 10.31 8.74
N ASP A 112 7.74 10.18 7.96
CA ASP A 112 7.79 10.44 6.53
C ASP A 112 8.81 9.56 5.82
N GLY A 113 8.84 9.65 4.49
CA GLY A 113 9.81 8.94 3.68
C GLY A 113 9.16 8.20 2.52
N GLY A 114 9.89 8.24 1.41
CA GLY A 114 9.62 7.47 0.22
C GLY A 114 10.90 7.36 -0.58
N PHE A 115 10.92 6.45 -1.53
CA PHE A 115 12.01 6.29 -2.46
C PHE A 115 11.51 6.46 -3.90
N ALA A 116 12.42 6.86 -4.76
CA ALA A 116 12.25 6.83 -6.20
C ALA A 116 13.56 6.31 -6.80
N GLU A 117 13.46 5.22 -7.54
CA GLU A 117 14.54 4.58 -8.26
C GLU A 117 14.37 4.81 -9.76
N ALA A 118 15.46 5.17 -10.40
CA ALA A 118 15.63 5.30 -11.83
C ALA A 118 17.11 5.01 -12.14
N GLU A 119 17.45 4.80 -13.40
CA GLU A 119 18.86 4.66 -13.81
C GLU A 119 19.70 5.90 -13.44
N ASN A 120 19.12 7.09 -13.60
CA ASN A 120 19.76 8.37 -13.28
C ASN A 120 18.83 9.22 -12.40
N PRO A 121 18.72 8.93 -11.10
CA PRO A 121 17.80 9.62 -10.22
C PRO A 121 18.23 11.08 -10.00
N SER A 122 17.26 11.97 -9.84
CA SER A 122 17.54 13.37 -9.47
C SER A 122 18.21 13.45 -8.09
N GLU A 123 19.16 14.38 -7.92
CA GLU A 123 19.85 14.62 -6.64
C GLU A 123 18.90 14.91 -5.47
N ILE A 124 17.67 15.37 -5.74
CA ILE A 124 16.67 15.58 -4.67
C ILE A 124 16.36 14.29 -3.90
N PHE A 125 16.56 13.12 -4.52
CA PHE A 125 16.31 11.81 -3.89
C PHE A 125 17.54 11.26 -3.17
N ALA A 126 18.72 11.87 -3.33
CA ALA A 126 19.98 11.35 -2.79
C ALA A 126 20.36 11.92 -1.41
N ARG A 127 19.67 12.96 -0.93
CA ARG A 127 19.99 13.63 0.34
C ARG A 127 18.73 13.94 1.13
N PRO A 128 18.79 13.90 2.47
CA PRO A 128 17.66 14.33 3.30
C PRO A 128 17.40 15.84 3.18
N ALA A 129 16.21 16.26 3.56
CA ALA A 129 15.93 17.64 3.91
C ALA A 129 16.67 18.01 5.20
N SER A 130 17.07 19.28 5.33
CA SER A 130 17.68 19.81 6.55
C SER A 130 16.70 19.85 7.73
N SER A 131 15.40 19.85 7.46
CA SER A 131 14.34 19.89 8.47
C SER A 131 13.27 18.84 8.20
N MET A 132 12.47 18.57 9.24
CA MET A 132 11.30 17.72 9.16
C MET A 132 10.14 18.48 8.49
N PRO A 133 9.41 17.87 7.55
CA PRO A 133 8.16 18.44 7.03
C PRO A 133 7.08 18.57 8.11
N ASP A 134 6.22 19.60 8.04
CA ASP A 134 5.16 19.84 9.04
C ASP A 134 4.23 18.64 9.27
N PHE A 135 3.90 17.87 8.22
CA PHE A 135 3.07 16.67 8.36
C PHE A 135 3.80 15.56 9.14
N SER A 136 5.12 15.47 8.99
CA SER A 136 5.96 14.50 9.68
C SER A 136 6.06 14.85 11.17
N ALA A 137 6.12 16.15 11.49
CA ALA A 137 6.08 16.63 12.88
C ALA A 137 4.76 16.29 13.58
N ASP A 138 3.63 16.53 12.90
CA ASP A 138 2.31 16.13 13.41
C ASP A 138 2.22 14.61 13.63
N PHE A 139 2.72 13.81 12.68
CA PHE A 139 2.70 12.35 12.79
C PHE A 139 3.55 11.85 13.97
N LEU A 140 4.72 12.45 14.19
CA LEU A 140 5.60 12.12 15.31
C LEU A 140 4.96 12.51 16.64
N ALA A 141 4.35 13.70 16.72
CA ALA A 141 3.63 14.15 17.91
C ALA A 141 2.41 13.27 18.20
N ALA A 142 1.67 12.84 17.18
CA ALA A 142 0.56 11.89 17.31
C ALA A 142 1.03 10.53 17.86
N SER A 143 2.13 10.01 17.31
CA SER A 143 2.72 8.74 17.77
C SER A 143 3.20 8.83 19.22
N ALA A 144 3.83 9.94 19.61
CA ALA A 144 4.26 10.19 20.98
C ALA A 144 3.09 10.40 21.95
N ALA A 145 2.00 11.02 21.51
CA ALA A 145 0.78 11.12 22.30
C ALA A 145 0.16 9.73 22.52
N ARG A 146 0.08 8.90 21.48
CA ARG A 146 -0.45 7.55 21.57
C ARG A 146 0.35 6.65 22.52
N SER A 147 1.69 6.80 22.57
CA SER A 147 2.53 6.02 23.49
C SER A 147 2.35 6.41 24.97
N ARG A 148 1.75 7.57 25.27
CA ARG A 148 1.38 7.96 26.64
C ARG A 148 0.13 7.26 27.16
N GLY A 149 -0.67 6.66 26.28
CA GLY A 149 -1.86 5.91 26.65
C GLY A 149 -3.07 6.79 26.99
N SER A 150 -3.82 6.39 28.02
CA SER A 150 -5.16 6.91 28.31
C SER A 150 -5.20 8.43 28.49
N GLY A 151 -6.14 9.09 27.81
CA GLY A 151 -6.36 10.53 27.85
C GLY A 151 -5.71 11.31 26.69
N TRP A 152 -4.91 10.64 25.86
CA TRP A 152 -4.22 11.25 24.71
C TRP A 152 -4.80 10.84 23.35
N GLU A 153 -5.77 9.93 23.31
CA GLU A 153 -6.25 9.30 22.08
C GLU A 153 -6.89 10.30 21.11
N GLU A 154 -7.76 11.19 21.62
CA GLU A 154 -8.43 12.20 20.79
C GLU A 154 -7.42 13.23 20.23
N PHE A 155 -6.41 13.59 21.04
CA PHE A 155 -5.35 14.48 20.59
C PHE A 155 -4.47 13.83 19.52
N ALA A 156 -4.08 12.57 19.72
CA ALA A 156 -3.34 11.79 18.74
C ALA A 156 -4.12 11.66 17.42
N GLU A 157 -5.41 11.36 17.48
CA GLU A 157 -6.28 11.22 16.31
C GLU A 157 -6.38 12.55 15.52
N LYS A 158 -6.59 13.68 16.21
CA LYS A 158 -6.58 15.01 15.56
C LYS A 158 -5.27 15.30 14.83
N LEU A 159 -4.14 14.96 15.44
CA LEU A 159 -2.82 15.15 14.82
C LEU A 159 -2.60 14.21 13.63
N PHE A 160 -3.03 12.95 13.70
CA PHE A 160 -2.98 12.03 12.54
C PHE A 160 -3.81 12.58 11.37
N TYR A 161 -5.01 13.09 11.62
CA TYR A 161 -5.83 13.70 10.57
C TYR A 161 -5.19 14.98 9.99
N ALA A 162 -4.59 15.83 10.84
CA ALA A 162 -3.87 17.01 10.39
C ALA A 162 -2.65 16.64 9.52
N ALA A 163 -1.89 15.61 9.90
CA ALA A 163 -0.78 15.09 9.12
C ALA A 163 -1.24 14.59 7.74
N GLU A 164 -2.31 13.78 7.67
CA GLU A 164 -2.86 13.27 6.41
C GLU A 164 -3.40 14.41 5.52
N ALA A 165 -4.03 15.44 6.09
CA ALA A 165 -4.46 16.60 5.32
C ALA A 165 -3.27 17.38 4.73
N LYS A 166 -2.21 17.59 5.52
CA LYS A 166 -0.98 18.28 5.09
C LYS A 166 -0.23 17.51 4.01
N ILE A 167 -0.15 16.17 4.08
CA ILE A 167 0.51 15.37 3.04
C ILE A 167 -0.29 15.37 1.73
N SER A 168 -1.63 15.22 1.78
CA SER A 168 -2.49 15.26 0.58
C SER A 168 -2.50 16.64 -0.10
N ALA A 169 -2.23 17.72 0.65
CA ALA A 169 -2.08 19.06 0.08
C ALA A 169 -0.75 19.29 -0.66
N ARG A 170 0.24 18.39 -0.54
CA ARG A 170 1.54 18.58 -1.20
C ARG A 170 1.42 18.37 -2.71
N LYS A 171 1.92 19.35 -3.46
CA LYS A 171 1.94 19.33 -4.94
C LYS A 171 3.32 19.09 -5.55
N LYS A 172 4.38 19.10 -4.74
CA LYS A 172 5.77 18.97 -5.19
C LYS A 172 6.46 17.81 -4.47
N PRO A 173 7.35 17.08 -5.17
CA PRO A 173 8.21 16.11 -4.51
C PRO A 173 9.03 16.80 -3.42
N GLY A 174 9.24 16.10 -2.32
CA GLY A 174 10.05 16.55 -1.19
C GLY A 174 11.14 15.54 -0.89
N ARG A 175 12.19 16.00 -0.22
CA ARG A 175 13.20 15.12 0.36
C ARG A 175 12.64 14.50 1.64
N MET A 176 13.11 13.30 1.97
CA MET A 176 12.88 12.68 3.28
C MET A 176 13.45 13.57 4.39
N GLY A 177 12.72 13.75 5.49
CA GLY A 177 13.20 14.50 6.65
C GLY A 177 14.45 13.86 7.26
N ALA A 178 15.35 14.70 7.80
CA ALA A 178 16.59 14.24 8.45
C ALA A 178 16.34 13.19 9.55
N TYR A 179 15.30 13.38 10.38
CA TYR A 179 14.92 12.42 11.41
C TYR A 179 14.64 11.03 10.82
N SER A 180 13.72 10.93 9.85
CA SER A 180 13.35 9.65 9.24
C SER A 180 14.53 9.02 8.50
N PHE A 181 15.38 9.82 7.87
CA PHE A 181 16.59 9.34 7.20
C PHE A 181 17.58 8.70 8.19
N GLU A 182 17.87 9.37 9.30
CA GLU A 182 18.72 8.84 10.36
C GLU A 182 18.09 7.63 11.06
N THR A 183 16.78 7.63 11.29
CA THR A 183 16.07 6.47 11.85
C THR A 183 16.16 5.28 10.91
N LEU A 184 15.91 5.47 9.62
CA LEU A 184 15.99 4.40 8.60
C LEU A 184 17.35 3.69 8.61
N ALA A 185 18.44 4.45 8.72
CA ALA A 185 19.80 3.91 8.77
C ALA A 185 20.10 3.04 10.00
N ARG A 186 19.25 3.08 11.03
CA ARG A 186 19.41 2.34 12.30
C ARG A 186 18.37 1.23 12.47
N LEU A 187 17.39 1.12 11.57
CA LEU A 187 16.38 0.06 11.64
C LEU A 187 16.94 -1.26 11.13
N ASP A 188 16.68 -2.32 11.89
CA ASP A 188 16.91 -3.69 11.44
C ASP A 188 15.73 -4.14 10.56
N ILE A 189 15.82 -3.81 9.27
CA ILE A 189 14.76 -4.06 8.28
C ILE A 189 14.47 -5.56 8.14
N GLU A 190 15.50 -6.40 8.21
CA GLU A 190 15.34 -7.84 8.08
C GLU A 190 14.58 -8.42 9.28
N LYS A 191 14.95 -8.03 10.51
CA LYS A 191 14.23 -8.46 11.71
C LYS A 191 12.79 -7.96 11.73
N LEU A 192 12.53 -6.75 11.25
CA LEU A 192 11.17 -6.23 11.08
C LEU A 192 10.37 -7.05 10.06
N ALA A 193 10.98 -7.41 8.93
CA ALA A 193 10.37 -8.26 7.91
C ALA A 193 10.04 -9.65 8.45
N GLN A 194 10.99 -10.29 9.14
CA GLN A 194 10.82 -11.62 9.74
C GLN A 194 9.68 -11.65 10.76
N ARG A 195 9.65 -10.68 11.69
CA ARG A 195 8.58 -10.59 12.70
C ARG A 195 7.21 -10.40 12.08
N ARG A 196 7.11 -9.50 11.11
CA ARG A 196 5.86 -9.27 10.37
C ARG A 196 5.42 -10.51 9.62
N PHE A 197 6.33 -11.13 8.88
CA PHE A 197 6.04 -12.34 8.12
C PHE A 197 5.51 -13.45 9.03
N ALA A 198 6.14 -13.67 10.19
CA ALA A 198 5.68 -14.62 11.19
C ALA A 198 4.28 -14.30 11.71
N ALA A 199 4.02 -13.05 12.11
CA ALA A 199 2.70 -12.61 12.56
C ALA A 199 1.60 -12.78 11.49
N ILE A 200 1.88 -12.37 10.24
CA ILE A 200 0.91 -12.54 9.13
C ILE A 200 0.67 -14.03 8.87
N ARG A 201 1.72 -14.85 8.86
CA ARG A 201 1.58 -16.29 8.65
C ARG A 201 0.74 -16.94 9.74
N ALA A 202 0.99 -16.62 11.01
CA ALA A 202 0.19 -17.13 12.13
C ALA A 202 -1.29 -16.71 12.03
N PHE A 203 -1.55 -15.44 11.69
CA PHE A 203 -2.90 -14.96 11.38
C PHE A 203 -3.54 -15.76 10.24
N SER A 204 -2.83 -15.94 9.12
CA SER A 204 -3.34 -16.64 7.94
C SER A 204 -3.62 -18.12 8.21
N ASP A 205 -2.79 -18.77 9.04
CA ASP A 205 -2.97 -20.15 9.46
C ASP A 205 -4.22 -20.32 10.34
N ALA A 206 -4.42 -19.41 11.31
CA ALA A 206 -5.64 -19.36 12.12
C ALA A 206 -6.89 -19.01 11.30
N ALA A 207 -6.76 -18.25 10.22
CA ALA A 207 -7.87 -17.87 9.35
C ALA A 207 -8.32 -18.99 8.41
N ARG A 208 -7.61 -20.12 8.27
CA ARG A 208 -7.92 -21.13 7.26
C ARG A 208 -9.30 -21.74 7.47
N GLY A 209 -10.06 -21.89 6.38
CA GLY A 209 -11.32 -22.64 6.39
C GLY A 209 -12.47 -22.00 7.18
N ASN A 210 -12.35 -20.74 7.61
CA ASN A 210 -13.35 -20.08 8.47
C ASN A 210 -14.73 -19.87 7.83
N GLY A 211 -14.84 -19.92 6.50
CA GLY A 211 -16.11 -19.79 5.77
C GLY A 211 -16.63 -18.36 5.56
N PHE A 212 -16.08 -17.35 6.23
CA PHE A 212 -16.48 -15.93 6.09
C PHE A 212 -15.63 -15.16 5.08
N PHE A 213 -14.31 -15.36 5.11
CA PHE A 213 -13.36 -14.68 4.22
C PHE A 213 -12.19 -15.59 3.82
N GLU A 214 -11.50 -15.20 2.75
CA GLU A 214 -10.20 -15.75 2.35
C GLU A 214 -9.10 -14.73 2.70
N GLU A 215 -8.02 -15.18 3.36
CA GLU A 215 -6.83 -14.36 3.59
C GLU A 215 -5.91 -14.48 2.37
N LEU A 216 -5.72 -13.38 1.64
CA LEU A 216 -5.12 -13.41 0.30
C LEU A 216 -3.59 -13.54 0.28
N THR A 217 -2.89 -13.32 1.38
CA THR A 217 -1.42 -13.33 1.43
C THR A 217 -0.86 -14.73 1.22
N PHE A 218 -1.49 -15.75 1.81
CA PHE A 218 -1.08 -17.15 1.69
C PHE A 218 -2.10 -18.04 0.95
N ALA A 219 -3.20 -17.48 0.44
CA ALA A 219 -4.19 -18.23 -0.35
C ALA A 219 -3.76 -18.53 -1.79
N GLY A 220 -4.48 -19.46 -2.44
CA GLY A 220 -4.35 -19.71 -3.88
C GLY A 220 -2.98 -20.25 -4.34
N GLY A 221 -2.19 -20.81 -3.42
CA GLY A 221 -0.84 -21.29 -3.65
C GLY A 221 0.23 -20.18 -3.63
N ARG A 222 -0.09 -18.99 -3.11
CA ARG A 222 0.89 -17.90 -2.93
C ARG A 222 1.87 -18.27 -1.81
N ALA A 223 3.13 -17.97 -2.04
CA ALA A 223 4.21 -18.12 -1.07
C ALA A 223 5.07 -16.84 -1.11
N PRO A 224 4.61 -15.75 -0.46
CA PRO A 224 5.35 -14.49 -0.49
C PRO A 224 6.70 -14.63 0.22
N ASP A 225 7.69 -13.88 -0.22
CA ASP A 225 8.92 -13.69 0.55
C ASP A 225 8.68 -12.76 1.76
N ILE A 226 9.65 -12.72 2.69
CA ILE A 226 9.54 -11.96 3.95
C ILE A 226 9.33 -10.44 3.73
N PHE A 227 9.82 -9.88 2.61
CA PHE A 227 9.72 -8.46 2.31
C PHE A 227 8.45 -8.11 1.54
N SER A 228 7.84 -9.11 0.88
CA SER A 228 6.53 -8.97 0.23
C SER A 228 5.39 -8.95 1.25
N ALA A 229 5.46 -9.68 2.36
CA ALA A 229 4.37 -9.71 3.33
C ALA A 229 4.10 -8.33 3.98
N CYS A 230 3.05 -7.62 3.56
CA CYS A 230 2.72 -6.28 4.04
C CYS A 230 1.77 -6.29 5.24
N CYS A 231 0.66 -6.98 5.09
CA CYS A 231 -0.42 -7.10 6.06
C CYS A 231 -1.39 -8.23 5.64
N PRO A 232 -2.19 -8.79 6.56
CA PRO A 232 -3.30 -9.66 6.18
C PRO A 232 -4.32 -8.90 5.32
N VAL A 233 -4.71 -9.50 4.19
CA VAL A 233 -5.71 -8.93 3.28
C VAL A 233 -6.91 -9.87 3.21
N LEU A 234 -8.05 -9.43 3.72
CA LEU A 234 -9.23 -10.27 3.88
C LEU A 234 -10.20 -10.01 2.73
N LYS A 235 -10.53 -11.05 1.98
CA LYS A 235 -11.59 -11.03 0.96
C LYS A 235 -12.83 -11.74 1.48
N PHE A 236 -13.80 -10.97 1.92
CA PHE A 236 -15.06 -11.47 2.45
C PHE A 236 -15.94 -12.05 1.35
N ARG A 237 -16.60 -13.16 1.67
CA ARG A 237 -17.57 -13.78 0.76
C ARG A 237 -18.87 -12.96 0.66
N ASN A 238 -19.19 -12.21 1.71
CA ASN A 238 -20.36 -11.36 1.79
C ASN A 238 -19.97 -9.93 2.23
N PRO A 239 -20.23 -8.90 1.41
CA PRO A 239 -19.90 -7.52 1.76
C PRO A 239 -20.62 -7.02 3.02
N ARG A 240 -21.81 -7.54 3.34
CA ARG A 240 -22.53 -7.17 4.58
C ARG A 240 -21.79 -7.62 5.83
N VAL A 241 -21.18 -8.81 5.79
CA VAL A 241 -20.35 -9.31 6.89
C VAL A 241 -19.10 -8.44 7.05
N ARG A 242 -18.46 -8.04 5.94
CA ARG A 242 -17.34 -7.09 5.95
C ARG A 242 -17.73 -5.79 6.64
N ASP A 243 -18.85 -5.18 6.23
CA ASP A 243 -19.33 -3.90 6.78
C ASP A 243 -19.67 -4.01 8.26
N ALA A 244 -20.33 -5.09 8.69
CA ALA A 244 -20.65 -5.33 10.09
C ALA A 244 -19.40 -5.51 10.96
N VAL A 245 -18.41 -6.27 10.47
CA VAL A 245 -17.11 -6.43 11.15
C VAL A 245 -16.39 -5.08 11.25
N TYR A 246 -16.33 -4.32 10.15
CA TYR A 246 -15.72 -2.99 10.13
C TYR A 246 -16.39 -2.03 11.11
N ALA A 247 -17.72 -2.02 11.20
CA ALA A 247 -18.47 -1.20 12.15
C ALA A 247 -18.12 -1.55 13.61
N LYS A 248 -18.09 -2.85 13.96
CA LYS A 248 -17.70 -3.31 15.30
C LYS A 248 -16.24 -2.97 15.66
N LEU A 249 -15.33 -3.02 14.68
CA LEU A 249 -13.95 -2.56 14.88
C LEU A 249 -13.89 -1.05 15.16
N ARG A 250 -14.66 -0.25 14.42
CA ARG A 250 -14.73 1.20 14.61
C ARG A 250 -15.29 1.60 15.97
N GLU A 251 -16.30 0.90 16.49
CA GLU A 251 -16.81 1.09 17.86
C GLU A 251 -15.71 0.90 18.91
N LYS A 252 -14.77 -0.01 18.65
CA LYS A 252 -13.60 -0.27 19.49
C LYS A 252 -12.40 0.62 19.18
N LYS A 253 -12.57 1.66 18.36
CA LYS A 253 -11.51 2.56 17.88
C LYS A 253 -10.36 1.83 17.16
N MET A 254 -10.65 0.66 16.59
CA MET A 254 -9.72 -0.09 15.75
C MET A 254 -10.01 0.23 14.29
N PHE A 255 -9.01 0.74 13.57
CA PHE A 255 -9.19 1.13 12.17
C PHE A 255 -8.57 0.09 11.24
N ALA A 256 -9.41 -0.66 10.54
CA ALA A 256 -9.00 -1.61 9.51
C ALA A 256 -9.22 -1.00 8.11
N PRO A 257 -8.17 -0.59 7.38
CA PRO A 257 -8.34 0.12 6.12
C PRO A 257 -9.14 -0.66 5.07
N ILE A 258 -10.05 0.03 4.39
CA ILE A 258 -10.72 -0.46 3.18
C ILE A 258 -10.15 0.31 1.99
N TYR A 259 -9.32 -0.36 1.21
CA TYR A 259 -8.72 0.21 0.00
C TYR A 259 -9.53 -0.20 -1.24
N TRP A 260 -9.57 0.61 -2.28
CA TRP A 260 -9.96 2.01 -2.16
C TRP A 260 -11.45 2.11 -2.43
N GLY A 261 -12.19 2.91 -1.67
CA GLY A 261 -13.54 3.33 -2.04
C GLY A 261 -13.50 4.55 -2.98
N GLY A 262 -14.64 4.91 -3.57
CA GLY A 262 -14.80 6.23 -4.19
C GLY A 262 -13.99 6.46 -5.46
N PHE A 263 -13.80 5.43 -6.29
CA PHE A 263 -13.04 5.50 -7.55
C PHE A 263 -13.51 6.54 -8.58
N GLY A 264 -14.63 7.25 -8.36
CA GLY A 264 -15.20 8.18 -9.34
C GLY A 264 -15.44 7.51 -10.70
N GLU A 265 -15.16 8.22 -11.79
CA GLU A 265 -15.24 7.71 -13.17
C GLU A 265 -14.12 6.70 -13.51
N ALA A 266 -13.02 6.69 -12.75
CA ALA A 266 -11.87 5.81 -12.98
C ALA A 266 -12.17 4.34 -12.61
N GLY A 267 -13.08 4.08 -11.67
CA GLY A 267 -13.39 2.72 -11.23
C GLY A 267 -14.19 1.91 -12.25
N SER A 268 -13.94 0.60 -12.30
CA SER A 268 -14.81 -0.38 -12.98
C SER A 268 -15.84 -1.00 -12.03
N PRO A 269 -16.91 -1.62 -12.54
CA PRO A 269 -17.76 -2.50 -11.73
C PRO A 269 -16.95 -3.57 -10.99
N ALA A 270 -15.92 -4.13 -11.63
CA ALA A 270 -15.03 -5.12 -11.03
C ALA A 270 -14.21 -4.54 -9.87
N ALA A 271 -13.58 -3.37 -10.04
CA ALA A 271 -12.83 -2.71 -8.96
C ALA A 271 -13.72 -2.32 -7.77
N ARG A 272 -14.97 -1.89 -8.03
CA ARG A 272 -15.96 -1.59 -6.97
C ARG A 272 -16.37 -2.84 -6.22
N ALA A 273 -16.64 -3.94 -6.92
CA ALA A 273 -16.97 -5.23 -6.30
C ALA A 273 -15.80 -5.78 -5.47
N GLU A 274 -14.58 -5.63 -5.98
CA GLU A 274 -13.35 -5.98 -5.26
C GLU A 274 -13.23 -5.17 -3.96
N SER A 275 -13.31 -3.84 -4.02
CA SER A 275 -13.25 -2.99 -2.81
C SER A 275 -14.39 -3.27 -1.82
N ALA A 276 -15.58 -3.59 -2.31
CA ALA A 276 -16.73 -3.90 -1.46
C ALA A 276 -16.53 -5.16 -0.61
N THR A 277 -15.62 -6.05 -1.01
CA THR A 277 -15.35 -7.31 -0.31
C THR A 277 -14.00 -7.33 0.41
N LEU A 278 -13.12 -6.37 0.14
CA LEU A 278 -11.80 -6.30 0.78
C LEU A 278 -11.81 -5.50 2.08
N MET A 279 -10.99 -5.97 3.02
CA MET A 279 -10.57 -5.24 4.21
C MET A 279 -9.12 -5.63 4.53
N CYS A 280 -8.28 -4.65 4.81
CA CYS A 280 -6.90 -4.90 5.23
C CYS A 280 -6.80 -4.78 6.75
N VAL A 281 -6.07 -5.70 7.37
CA VAL A 281 -5.58 -5.52 8.73
C VAL A 281 -4.38 -4.56 8.67
N PRO A 282 -4.18 -3.63 9.63
CA PRO A 282 -3.01 -2.75 9.60
C PRO A 282 -1.67 -3.52 9.62
N PRO A 283 -0.59 -3.02 8.97
CA PRO A 283 0.71 -3.71 8.94
C PRO A 283 1.38 -3.98 10.31
N HIS A 284 1.00 -3.23 11.35
CA HIS A 284 1.52 -3.36 12.72
C HIS A 284 0.39 -3.74 13.69
N PHE A 285 -0.27 -4.87 13.41
CA PHE A 285 -1.43 -5.33 14.19
C PHE A 285 -1.07 -6.25 15.37
N ALA A 286 0.13 -6.82 15.38
CA ALA A 286 0.61 -7.75 16.38
C ALA A 286 2.14 -7.69 16.48
N ASP A 287 2.68 -7.82 17.70
CA ASP A 287 4.11 -7.91 17.98
C ASP A 287 4.60 -9.36 18.08
N SER A 288 3.69 -10.33 18.14
CA SER A 288 3.98 -11.77 18.18
C SER A 288 2.98 -12.62 17.38
N GLU A 289 3.35 -13.87 17.11
CA GLU A 289 2.48 -14.87 16.46
C GLU A 289 1.20 -15.12 17.28
N SER A 290 1.32 -15.26 18.60
CA SER A 290 0.17 -15.50 19.50
C SER A 290 -0.80 -14.31 19.52
N GLU A 291 -0.29 -13.08 19.51
CA GLU A 291 -1.15 -11.90 19.36
C GLU A 291 -1.84 -11.88 17.99
N ALA A 292 -1.16 -12.31 16.94
CA ALA A 292 -1.73 -12.36 15.60
C ALA A 292 -2.84 -13.43 15.48
N GLU A 293 -2.65 -14.59 16.08
CA GLU A 293 -3.67 -15.64 16.21
C GLU A 293 -4.88 -15.14 17.00
N GLY A 294 -4.67 -14.56 18.19
CA GLY A 294 -5.75 -14.01 19.01
C GLY A 294 -6.50 -12.87 18.30
N PHE A 295 -5.79 -12.05 17.51
CA PHE A 295 -6.45 -11.04 16.68
C PHE A 295 -7.29 -11.66 15.55
N CYS A 296 -6.82 -12.74 14.93
CA CYS A 296 -7.62 -13.50 13.96
C CYS A 296 -8.89 -14.07 14.61
N GLU A 297 -8.77 -14.75 15.75
CA GLU A 297 -9.90 -15.30 16.50
C GLU A 297 -10.92 -14.21 16.87
N PHE A 298 -10.44 -13.05 17.29
CA PHE A 298 -11.28 -11.90 17.54
C PHE A 298 -12.07 -11.47 16.30
N ILE A 299 -11.43 -11.35 15.14
CA ILE A 299 -12.12 -11.04 13.87
C ILE A 299 -13.13 -12.13 13.51
N LEU A 300 -12.80 -13.41 13.70
CA LEU A 300 -13.72 -14.52 13.45
C LEU A 300 -14.95 -14.47 14.36
N GLY A 301 -14.78 -14.11 15.62
CA GLY A 301 -15.88 -13.87 16.55
C GLY A 301 -16.79 -12.72 16.10
N LEU A 302 -16.23 -11.64 15.55
CA LEU A 302 -17.02 -10.56 14.97
C LEU A 302 -17.82 -11.02 13.75
N CYS A 303 -17.24 -11.88 12.91
CA CYS A 303 -17.88 -12.45 11.72
C CYS A 303 -19.05 -13.37 12.09
N ALA A 304 -18.89 -14.22 13.12
CA ALA A 304 -19.92 -15.15 13.55
C ALA A 304 -21.16 -14.46 14.13
N GLY A 305 -20.99 -13.24 14.67
CA GLY A 305 -22.10 -12.43 15.17
C GLY A 305 -22.59 -11.34 14.20
N ALA A 306 -22.20 -11.40 12.92
CA ALA A 306 -22.56 -10.42 11.89
C ALA A 306 -23.72 -10.88 11.00
#